data_AF-A0A957CTA9-F1
#
_entry.id   AF-A0A957CTA9-F1
#
_cell.length_a   1.000
_cell.length_b   1.000
_cell.length_c   1.000
_cell.angle_alpha   90.00
_cell.angle_beta   90.00
_cell.angle_gamma   90.00
#
_symmetry.space_group_name_H-M   'P 1'
#
loop_
_entity.id
_entity.type
_entity.pdbx_description
1 polymer ?
#
loop_
_entity_poly.entity_id
_entity_poly.type
_entity_poly.pdbx_seq_one_letter_code
_entity_poly.pdbx_strand_id
1 'polypeptide(L)' 'MGNIFETPLREIVARFDPDNHPIAGPLLQEGPAGLVRRYSLPHDEQYADACHLCFQTRQALRPQFPDVLTPDQMYMVP' A
#
# COMPACT_ATOMS: atom_id res chain seq x y z
N MET A 1 5.27 4.70 -10.89
CA MET A 1 6.05 3.68 -10.18
C MET A 1 7.33 4.33 -9.71
N GLY A 2 7.60 4.32 -8.40
CA GLY A 2 8.61 5.18 -7.77
C GLY A 2 10.06 4.86 -8.11
N ASN A 3 10.34 3.63 -8.58
CA ASN A 3 11.69 3.11 -8.81
C ASN A 3 12.15 3.14 -10.29
N ILE A 4 11.47 3.92 -11.16
CA ILE A 4 11.78 3.94 -12.60
C ILE A 4 13.19 4.46 -12.94
N PHE A 5 13.80 5.24 -12.03
CA PHE A 5 15.17 5.73 -12.18
C PHE A 5 16.23 4.69 -11.80
N GLU A 6 15.84 3.64 -11.08
CA GLU A 6 16.72 2.55 -10.63
C GLU A 6 16.53 1.29 -11.48
N THR A 7 15.28 0.95 -11.78
CA THR A 7 14.90 -0.24 -12.56
C THR A 7 14.16 0.19 -13.83
N PRO A 8 14.54 -0.32 -15.02
CA PRO A 8 13.81 -0.02 -16.24
C PRO A 8 12.33 -0.37 -16.13
N LEU A 9 11.45 0.51 -16.62
CA LEU A 9 9.99 0.32 -16.59
C LEU A 9 9.56 -1.07 -17.08
N ARG A 10 10.15 -1.55 -18.18
CA ARG A 10 9.85 -2.88 -18.74
C ARG A 10 10.07 -4.02 -17.75
N GLU A 11 11.09 -3.89 -16.91
CA GLU A 11 11.50 -4.92 -15.95
C GLU A 11 10.62 -4.86 -14.70
N ILE A 12 10.25 -3.65 -14.27
CA ILE A 12 9.26 -3.45 -13.20
C ILE A 12 7.94 -4.11 -13.58
N VAL A 13 7.43 -3.83 -14.78
CA VAL A 13 6.15 -4.40 -15.25
C VAL A 13 6.26 -5.92 -15.42
N ALA A 14 7.34 -6.42 -16.02
CA ALA A 14 7.51 -7.86 -16.25
C ALA A 14 7.63 -8.68 -14.96
N ARG A 15 8.11 -8.09 -13.87
CA ARG A 15 8.30 -8.76 -12.57
C ARG A 15 7.21 -8.47 -11.55
N PHE A 16 6.29 -7.56 -11.84
CA PHE A 16 5.25 -7.19 -10.89
C PHE A 16 4.25 -8.35 -10.73
N ASP A 17 4.23 -8.93 -9.53
CA ASP A 17 3.28 -9.97 -9.13
C ASP A 17 2.27 -9.35 -8.15
N PRO A 18 1.07 -8.97 -8.62
CA PRO A 18 0.08 -8.33 -7.77
C PRO A 18 -0.44 -9.24 -6.65
N ASP A 19 -0.55 -10.55 -6.89
CA ASP A 19 -1.15 -11.48 -5.94
C ASP A 19 -0.25 -11.71 -4.72
N ASN A 20 1.07 -11.74 -4.93
CA ASN A 20 2.06 -11.89 -3.86
C ASN A 20 2.54 -10.57 -3.28
N HIS A 21 2.14 -9.42 -3.84
CA HIS A 21 2.59 -8.12 -3.36
C HIS A 21 1.98 -7.78 -1.98
N PRO A 22 2.78 -7.36 -0.97
CA PRO A 22 2.33 -7.24 0.43
C PRO A 22 1.20 -6.21 0.63
N ILE A 23 1.08 -5.22 -0.25
CA ILE A 23 0.02 -4.20 -0.24
C ILE A 23 -1.05 -4.44 -1.32
N ALA A 24 -0.65 -4.50 -2.60
CA ALA A 24 -1.59 -4.70 -3.71
C ALA A 24 -2.37 -6.02 -3.65
N GLY A 25 -1.77 -7.13 -3.22
CA GLY A 25 -2.47 -8.43 -3.14
C GLY A 25 -3.70 -8.39 -2.24
N PRO A 26 -3.56 -8.00 -0.96
CA PRO A 26 -4.70 -7.83 -0.06
C PRO A 26 -5.74 -6.83 -0.58
N LEU A 27 -5.30 -5.74 -1.21
CA LEU A 27 -6.21 -4.74 -1.79
C LEU A 27 -7.03 -5.31 -2.96
N LEU A 28 -6.42 -6.12 -3.82
CA LEU A 28 -7.11 -6.74 -4.96
C LEU A 28 -8.10 -7.82 -4.53
N GLN A 29 -7.76 -8.58 -3.49
CA GLN A 29 -8.56 -9.71 -3.03
C GLN A 29 -9.71 -9.28 -2.10
N GLU A 30 -9.44 -8.34 -1.19
CA GLU A 30 -10.34 -8.01 -0.07
C GLU A 30 -10.56 -6.51 0.13
N GLY A 31 -9.95 -5.67 -0.71
CA GLY A 31 -9.96 -4.23 -0.55
C GLY A 31 -9.21 -3.76 0.70
N PRO A 32 -9.45 -2.53 1.15
CA PRO A 32 -8.75 -1.92 2.29
C PRO A 32 -8.93 -2.67 3.61
N ALA A 33 -10.08 -3.32 3.80
CA ALA A 33 -10.32 -4.17 4.97
C ALA A 33 -9.38 -5.40 5.01
N GLY A 34 -8.92 -5.89 3.85
CA GLY A 34 -7.91 -6.94 3.75
C GLY A 34 -6.59 -6.54 4.38
N LEU A 35 -6.17 -5.29 4.22
CA LEU A 35 -4.95 -4.77 4.88
C LEU A 35 -5.10 -4.75 6.40
N VAL A 36 -6.24 -4.28 6.91
CA VAL A 36 -6.52 -4.27 8.35
C VAL A 36 -6.42 -5.67 8.94
N ARG A 37 -7.10 -6.64 8.32
CA ARG A 37 -7.13 -8.04 8.81
C ARG A 37 -5.76 -8.67 8.75
N ARG A 38 -5.09 -8.58 7.59
CA ARG A 38 -3.80 -9.24 7.35
C ARG A 38 -2.73 -8.76 8.33
N TYR A 39 -2.70 -7.46 8.62
CA TYR A 39 -1.68 -6.86 9.48
C TYR A 39 -2.17 -6.60 10.91
N SER A 40 -3.39 -7.05 11.26
CA SER A 40 -4.00 -6.86 12.58
C SER A 40 -3.91 -5.41 13.07
N LEU A 41 -4.21 -4.46 12.18
CA LEU A 41 -4.09 -3.04 12.48
C LEU A 41 -5.25 -2.55 13.34
N PRO A 42 -5.02 -1.63 14.30
CA PRO A 42 -6.11 -0.88 14.91
C PRO A 42 -6.83 -0.06 13.83
N HIS A 43 -8.15 0.05 13.94
CA HIS A 43 -8.97 0.83 13.02
C HIS A 43 -10.13 1.48 13.78
N ASP A 44 -10.64 2.57 13.22
CA ASP A 44 -11.79 3.29 13.73
C ASP A 44 -13.11 2.57 13.38
N GLU A 45 -14.18 2.91 14.08
CA GLU A 45 -15.51 2.35 13.82
C GLU A 45 -16.08 2.81 12.46
N GLN A 46 -15.70 3.99 11.99
CA GLN A 46 -16.26 4.61 10.79
C GLN A 46 -15.19 5.30 9.94
N TYR A 47 -15.39 5.24 8.63
CA TYR A 47 -14.58 5.90 7.62
C TYR A 47 -15.49 6.57 6.60
N ALA A 48 -15.05 7.66 5.98
CA ALA A 48 -15.80 8.32 4.92
C ALA A 48 -16.13 7.37 3.77
N ASP A 49 -15.16 6.55 3.37
CA ASP A 49 -15.28 5.49 2.37
C ASP A 49 -14.12 4.48 2.48
N ALA A 50 -14.06 3.55 1.53
CA ALA A 50 -12.97 2.60 1.41
C ALA A 50 -11.61 3.29 1.17
N CYS A 51 -11.57 4.40 0.42
CA CYS A 51 -10.34 5.13 0.14
C CYS A 51 -9.74 5.76 1.39
N HIS A 52 -10.57 6.30 2.29
CA HIS A 52 -10.15 6.80 3.59
C HIS A 52 -9.53 5.68 4.45
N LEU A 53 -10.16 4.51 4.54
CA LEU A 53 -9.59 3.36 5.22
C LEU A 53 -8.26 2.91 4.59
N CYS A 54 -8.20 2.89 3.25
CA CYS A 54 -6.99 2.52 2.50
C CYS A 54 -5.82 3.45 2.81
N PHE A 55 -6.08 4.76 2.89
CA PHE A 55 -5.06 5.74 3.23
C PHE A 55 -4.54 5.54 4.64
N GLN A 56 -5.44 5.44 5.63
CA GLN A 56 -5.05 5.30 7.04
C GLN A 56 -4.27 4.01 7.31
N THR A 57 -4.74 2.90 6.75
CA THR A 57 -4.06 1.59 6.88
C THR A 57 -2.67 1.62 6.23
N ARG A 58 -2.55 2.17 5.02
CA ARG A 58 -1.25 2.33 4.37
C ARG A 58 -0.33 3.25 5.17
N GLN A 59 -0.83 4.36 5.71
CA GLN A 59 -0.02 5.27 6.52
C GLN A 59 0.57 4.55 7.75
N ALA A 60 -0.24 3.75 8.46
CA ALA A 60 0.20 2.95 9.60
C ALA A 60 1.24 1.87 9.22
N LEU A 61 1.18 1.35 8.00
CA LEU A 61 2.09 0.32 7.49
C LEU A 61 3.43 0.88 6.94
N ARG A 62 3.56 2.20 6.77
CA ARG A 62 4.78 2.80 6.21
C ARG A 62 6.07 2.42 6.93
N PRO A 63 6.13 2.39 8.28
CA PRO A 63 7.35 1.98 8.97
C PRO A 63 7.79 0.55 8.63
N GLN A 64 6.86 -0.32 8.24
CA GLN A 64 7.15 -1.71 7.84
C GLN A 64 7.48 -1.84 6.34
N PHE A 65 7.00 -0.91 5.52
CA PHE A 65 7.15 -0.96 4.05
C PHE A 65 7.64 0.38 3.46
N PRO A 66 8.81 0.88 3.91
CA PRO A 66 9.31 2.20 3.51
C PRO A 66 9.66 2.31 2.03
N ASP A 67 9.93 1.19 1.33
CA ASP A 67 10.28 1.18 -0.10
C ASP A 67 9.07 0.91 -1.01
N VAL A 68 7.94 0.49 -0.43
CA VAL A 68 6.71 0.15 -1.17
C VAL A 68 5.68 1.27 -1.05
N LEU A 69 5.54 1.85 0.14
CA LEU A 69 4.56 2.89 0.45
C LEU A 69 5.19 4.28 0.33
N THR A 70 5.61 4.58 -0.88
CA THR A 70 6.36 5.78 -1.28
C THR A 70 5.57 6.55 -2.35
N PRO A 71 5.99 7.78 -2.68
CA PRO A 71 6.96 8.61 -1.96
C PRO A 71 6.33 9.27 -0.72
N ASP A 72 7.17 9.84 0.15
CA ASP A 72 6.79 10.47 1.42
C ASP A 72 5.72 11.56 1.24
N GLN A 73 5.79 12.28 0.11
CA GLN A 73 4.87 13.32 -0.28
C GLN A 73 3.43 12.81 -0.46
N MET A 74 3.22 11.53 -0.78
CA MET A 74 1.87 10.93 -0.86
C MET A 74 1.21 10.79 0.51
N TYR A 75 1.98 10.93 1.58
CA TYR A 75 1.54 10.77 2.97
C TYR A 75 1.85 12.01 3.81
N MET A 76 2.09 13.15 3.17
CA MET A 76 2.31 14.44 3.81
C MET A 76 3.49 14.43 4.79
N VAL A 77 4.49 13.58 4.56
CA VAL A 77 5.76 13.65 5.27
C VAL A 77 6.69 14.63 4.51
N PRO A 78 7.30 15.60 5.22
CA PRO A 78 8.13 16.63 4.62
C PRO A 78 9.45 16.10 4.05
#